data_AF-A0A2H0C4I7-F1
#
_entry.id   AF-A0A2H0C4I7-F1
#
_cell.length_a   1.000
_cell.length_b   1.000
_cell.length_c   1.000
_cell.angle_alpha   90.00
_cell.angle_beta   90.00
_cell.angle_gamma   90.00
#
_symmetry.space_group_name_H-M   'P 1'
#
loop_
_entity.id
_entity.type
_entity.pdbx_description
1 polymer ?
#
loop_
_entity_poly.entity_id
_entity_poly.type
_entity_poly.pdbx_seq_one_letter_code
_entity_poly.pdbx_strand_id
1 'polypeptide(L)'
;GFSTTTINLFFYSIPALLLIINLHLKNFIFNNQNPVNLVLTKKILLFIIVIICINFIIGTVRYYNADLLYNQAESYSSIDRYDIASSLYLQALNNKYEHVYIDKLSYSLANMAMALALQKDKSAEKIRKLSEYYNQKSLSDAPYNVLYWKTKAKNQYLYYQIGLDKNELLIGIKALEKAKALSPTDPKIPYSLGIYYSLMEDVEKNINEKKQLEQNALIQINQAIALKPDYRDAYLLKGQLQKKFKLTNEAIQTFKFILEKFDKNDATVLEELKSLIP
;
A
#
# COMPACT_ATOMS: atom_id res chain seq x y z
N GLY A 1 -16.27 6.46 -0.22
CA GLY A 1 -17.26 7.47 -0.63
C GLY A 1 -18.10 6.88 -1.73
N PHE A 2 -19.40 6.72 -1.52
CA PHE A 2 -20.30 6.25 -2.56
C PHE A 2 -20.30 7.28 -3.70
N SER A 3 -20.08 6.82 -4.93
CA SER A 3 -20.07 7.68 -6.11
C SER A 3 -21.48 8.19 -6.40
N THR A 4 -21.87 9.26 -5.70
CA THR A 4 -23.13 9.98 -5.93
C THR A 4 -23.22 10.49 -7.36
N THR A 5 -22.07 10.76 -7.99
CA THR A 5 -21.94 11.15 -9.40
C THR A 5 -22.37 10.04 -10.36
N THR A 6 -21.99 8.78 -10.14
CA THR A 6 -22.38 7.67 -11.03
C THR A 6 -23.88 7.37 -10.92
N ILE A 7 -24.43 7.40 -9.70
CA ILE A 7 -25.85 7.18 -9.46
C ILE A 7 -26.68 8.29 -10.10
N ASN A 8 -26.30 9.56 -9.90
CA ASN A 8 -26.99 10.69 -10.51
C ASN A 8 -26.94 10.63 -12.04
N LEU A 9 -25.79 10.27 -12.62
CA LEU A 9 -25.67 10.12 -14.07
C LEU A 9 -26.63 9.07 -14.62
N PHE A 10 -26.70 7.88 -14.00
CA PHE A 10 -27.61 6.81 -14.42
C PHE A 10 -29.08 7.15 -14.18
N PHE A 11 -29.39 7.84 -13.07
CA PHE A 11 -30.75 8.23 -12.73
C PHE A 11 -31.40 9.14 -13.78
N TYR A 12 -30.62 10.04 -14.40
CA TYR A 12 -31.13 10.90 -15.48
C TYR A 12 -30.97 10.30 -16.87
N SER A 13 -29.87 9.58 -17.13
CA SER A 13 -29.60 9.04 -18.47
C SER A 13 -30.47 7.84 -18.83
N ILE A 14 -30.76 6.94 -17.89
CA ILE A 14 -31.57 5.73 -18.18
C ILE A 14 -33.00 6.10 -18.60
N PRO A 15 -33.76 6.96 -17.87
CA PRO A 15 -35.10 7.35 -18.29
C PRO A 15 -35.11 8.12 -19.61
N ALA A 16 -34.12 9.00 -19.83
CA ALA A 16 -33.98 9.74 -21.08
C ALA A 16 -33.75 8.80 -22.28
N LEU A 17 -32.86 7.81 -22.14
CA LEU A 17 -32.63 6.77 -23.15
C LEU A 17 -33.88 5.95 -23.43
N LEU A 18 -34.59 5.51 -22.38
CA LEU A 18 -35.84 4.76 -22.52
C LEU A 18 -36.92 5.56 -23.26
N LEU A 19 -37.04 6.85 -22.96
CA LEU A 19 -38.00 7.74 -23.62
C LEU A 19 -37.66 7.95 -25.10
N ILE A 20 -36.37 8.15 -25.43
CA ILE A 20 -35.90 8.23 -26.82
C ILE A 20 -36.16 6.91 -27.56
N ILE A 21 -35.81 5.77 -26.97
CA ILE A 21 -36.03 4.44 -27.56
C ILE A 21 -37.52 4.22 -27.83
N ASN A 22 -38.40 4.57 -26.89
CA ASN A 22 -39.86 4.43 -27.05
C ASN A 22 -40.40 5.32 -28.16
N LEU A 23 -39.98 6.60 -28.21
CA LEU A 23 -40.36 7.53 -29.29
C LEU A 23 -39.88 7.03 -30.67
N HIS A 24 -38.68 6.46 -30.75
CA HIS A 24 -38.15 5.92 -32.00
C HIS A 24 -38.80 4.60 -32.41
N LEU A 25 -39.07 3.69 -31.46
CA LEU A 25 -39.77 2.43 -31.72
C LEU A 25 -41.18 2.66 -32.25
N LYS A 26 -41.90 3.66 -31.72
CA LYS A 26 -43.23 4.04 -32.22
C LYS A 26 -43.20 4.49 -33.69
N ASN A 27 -42.12 5.15 -34.12
CA ASN A 27 -41.92 5.55 -35.52
C ASN A 27 -41.36 4.43 -36.40
N PHE A 28 -40.64 3.45 -35.83
CA PHE A 28 -40.01 2.35 -36.56
C PHE A 28 -41.00 1.21 -36.87
N ILE A 29 -41.94 0.92 -35.97
CA ILE A 29 -42.94 -0.15 -36.15
C ILE A 29 -43.90 0.15 -37.32
N PHE A 30 -44.06 1.41 -37.72
CA PHE A 30 -44.96 1.83 -38.79
C PHE A 30 -44.30 2.03 -40.17
N ASN A 31 -42.99 1.85 -40.28
CA ASN A 31 -42.29 2.01 -41.56
C ASN A 31 -41.62 0.68 -41.95
N ASN A 32 -42.36 -0.17 -42.67
CA ASN A 32 -41.79 -1.26 -43.46
C ASN A 32 -40.92 -0.66 -44.58
N GLN A 33 -39.72 -0.20 -44.24
CA GLN A 33 -38.73 0.20 -45.23
C GLN A 33 -38.07 -1.05 -45.78
N ASN A 34 -38.11 -1.18 -47.11
CA ASN A 34 -37.34 -2.17 -47.86
C ASN A 34 -35.87 -2.14 -47.40
N PRO A 35 -35.16 -3.29 -47.40
CA PRO A 35 -33.77 -3.34 -46.96
C PRO A 35 -32.95 -2.28 -47.69
N VAL A 36 -32.44 -1.31 -46.94
CA VAL A 36 -31.61 -0.23 -47.49
C VAL A 36 -30.34 -0.86 -48.02
N ASN A 37 -30.22 -0.96 -49.35
CA ASN A 37 -29.01 -1.50 -49.95
C ASN A 37 -27.87 -0.49 -49.78
N LEU A 38 -27.03 -0.73 -48.76
CA LEU A 38 -25.92 0.16 -48.42
C LEU A 38 -24.89 0.19 -49.55
N VAL A 39 -24.52 1.39 -49.98
CA VAL A 39 -23.38 1.62 -50.87
C VAL A 39 -22.12 1.01 -50.24
N LEU A 40 -21.27 0.40 -51.06
CA LEU A 40 -20.07 -0.33 -50.62
C LEU A 40 -19.21 0.45 -49.61
N THR A 41 -19.06 1.77 -49.80
CA THR A 41 -18.31 2.66 -48.91
C THR A 41 -18.87 2.67 -47.48
N LYS A 42 -20.20 2.67 -47.31
CA LYS A 42 -20.85 2.61 -45.99
C LYS A 42 -20.68 1.23 -45.33
N LYS A 43 -20.68 0.14 -46.12
CA LYS A 43 -20.40 -1.22 -45.61
C LYS A 43 -18.97 -1.34 -45.07
N ILE A 44 -17.99 -0.78 -45.79
CA ILE A 44 -16.58 -0.74 -45.36
C ILE A 44 -16.44 0.07 -44.07
N LEU A 45 -17.05 1.26 -44.00
CA LEU A 45 -17.02 2.09 -42.79
C LEU A 45 -17.61 1.37 -41.58
N LEU A 46 -18.77 0.71 -41.75
CA LEU A 46 -19.40 -0.08 -40.68
C LEU A 46 -18.48 -1.21 -40.21
N PHE A 47 -17.83 -1.90 -41.13
CA PHE A 47 -16.89 -2.97 -40.80
C PHE A 47 -15.69 -2.46 -39.98
N ILE A 48 -15.13 -1.29 -40.33
CA ILE A 48 -14.07 -0.64 -39.55
C ILE A 48 -14.55 -0.31 -38.14
N ILE A 49 -15.76 0.26 -38.00
CA ILE A 49 -16.35 0.58 -36.69
C ILE A 49 -16.51 -0.68 -35.85
N VAL A 50 -16.99 -1.79 -36.43
CA VAL A 50 -17.13 -3.07 -35.74
C VAL A 50 -15.78 -3.59 -35.24
N ILE A 51 -14.73 -3.53 -36.06
CA ILE A 51 -13.37 -3.92 -35.64
C ILE A 51 -12.89 -3.07 -34.47
N ILE A 52 -13.11 -1.75 -34.53
CA ILE A 52 -12.75 -0.84 -33.44
C ILE A 52 -13.50 -1.21 -32.15
N CYS A 53 -14.81 -1.43 -32.24
CA CYS A 53 -15.62 -1.85 -31.09
C CYS A 53 -15.16 -3.18 -30.49
N ILE A 54 -14.84 -4.17 -31.32
CA ILE A 54 -14.31 -5.46 -30.85
C ILE A 54 -12.99 -5.26 -30.11
N ASN A 55 -12.08 -4.43 -30.63
CA ASN A 55 -10.83 -4.11 -29.96
C ASN A 55 -11.04 -3.44 -28.58
N PHE A 56 -12.00 -2.50 -28.48
CA PHE A 56 -12.35 -1.89 -27.20
C PHE A 56 -12.92 -2.91 -26.20
N ILE A 57 -13.77 -3.84 -26.66
CA ILE A 57 -14.32 -4.89 -25.81
C ILE A 57 -13.20 -5.80 -25.30
N ILE A 58 -12.29 -6.24 -26.17
CA ILE A 58 -11.13 -7.07 -25.80
C ILE A 58 -10.26 -6.32 -24.77
N GLY A 59 -9.98 -5.04 -25.00
CA GLY A 59 -9.21 -4.21 -24.06
C GLY A 59 -9.88 -4.10 -22.70
N THR A 60 -11.20 -3.90 -22.67
CA THR A 60 -11.98 -3.78 -21.43
C THR A 60 -11.99 -5.10 -20.65
N VAL A 61 -12.19 -6.23 -21.32
CA VAL A 61 -12.14 -7.56 -20.69
C VAL A 61 -10.75 -7.84 -20.12
N ARG A 62 -9.70 -7.49 -20.85
CA ARG A 62 -8.31 -7.62 -20.39
C ARG A 62 -8.05 -6.79 -19.13
N TYR A 63 -8.56 -5.57 -19.06
CA TYR A 63 -8.42 -4.71 -17.89
C TYR A 63 -9.21 -5.25 -16.70
N TYR A 64 -10.47 -5.65 -16.92
CA TYR A 64 -11.29 -6.27 -15.89
C TYR A 64 -10.63 -7.52 -15.30
N ASN A 65 -10.05 -8.38 -16.15
CA ASN A 65 -9.30 -9.56 -15.70
C ASN A 65 -8.05 -9.20 -14.90
N ALA A 66 -7.33 -8.14 -15.26
CA ALA A 66 -6.20 -7.65 -14.48
C ALA A 66 -6.62 -7.21 -13.08
N ASP A 67 -7.73 -6.48 -12.97
CA ASP A 67 -8.26 -5.98 -11.71
C ASP A 67 -8.77 -7.12 -10.80
N LEU A 68 -9.38 -8.15 -11.38
CA LEU A 68 -9.77 -9.37 -10.66
C LEU A 68 -8.54 -10.10 -10.09
N LEU A 69 -7.51 -10.30 -10.90
CA LEU A 69 -6.26 -10.94 -10.47
C LEU A 69 -5.57 -10.12 -9.38
N TYR A 70 -5.54 -8.80 -9.52
CA TYR A 70 -5.00 -7.88 -8.51
C TYR A 70 -5.76 -8.02 -7.18
N ASN A 71 -7.09 -8.04 -7.19
CA ASN A 71 -7.90 -8.20 -6.00
C ASN A 71 -7.68 -9.57 -5.32
N GLN A 72 -7.60 -10.64 -6.11
CA GLN A 72 -7.24 -11.96 -5.61
C GLN A 72 -5.84 -11.96 -4.97
N ALA A 73 -4.87 -11.29 -5.60
CA ALA A 73 -3.52 -11.15 -5.06
C ALA A 73 -3.50 -10.39 -3.72
N GLU A 74 -4.28 -9.31 -3.58
CA GLU A 74 -4.43 -8.59 -2.31
C GLU A 74 -5.07 -9.49 -1.23
N SER A 75 -6.04 -10.32 -1.60
CA SER A 75 -6.68 -11.28 -0.69
C SER A 75 -5.67 -12.29 -0.15
N TYR A 76 -4.86 -12.90 -1.02
CA TYR A 76 -3.79 -13.82 -0.59
C TYR A 76 -2.66 -13.10 0.17
N SER A 77 -2.31 -11.88 -0.22
CA SER A 77 -1.33 -11.08 0.52
C SER A 77 -1.80 -10.75 1.93
N SER A 78 -3.11 -10.59 2.15
CA SER A 78 -3.66 -10.26 3.47
C SER A 78 -3.58 -11.41 4.47
N ILE A 79 -3.38 -12.64 3.98
CA ILE A 79 -3.20 -13.87 4.77
C ILE A 79 -1.78 -14.42 4.65
N ASP A 80 -0.80 -13.55 4.34
CA ASP A 80 0.63 -13.85 4.24
C ASP A 80 1.02 -14.93 3.21
N ARG A 81 0.14 -15.22 2.24
CA ARG A 81 0.43 -16.12 1.10
C ARG A 81 1.10 -15.37 -0.04
N TYR A 82 2.31 -14.87 0.22
CA TYR A 82 3.09 -14.04 -0.70
C TYR A 82 3.58 -14.79 -1.95
N ASP A 83 3.72 -16.11 -1.86
CA ASP A 83 4.00 -17.00 -2.98
C ASP A 83 2.88 -16.94 -4.04
N ILE A 84 1.62 -17.10 -3.61
CA ILE A 84 0.45 -17.03 -4.50
C ILE A 84 0.23 -15.58 -4.95
N ALA A 85 0.30 -14.62 -4.01
CA ALA A 85 0.06 -13.22 -4.30
C ALA A 85 1.02 -12.69 -5.38
N SER A 86 2.32 -12.98 -5.28
CA SER A 86 3.31 -12.55 -6.28
C SER A 86 3.04 -13.13 -7.68
N SER A 87 2.62 -14.40 -7.78
CA SER A 87 2.20 -15.02 -9.04
C SER A 87 0.98 -14.32 -9.64
N LEU A 88 -0.03 -14.02 -8.83
CA LEU A 88 -1.24 -13.32 -9.29
C LEU A 88 -0.96 -11.87 -9.71
N TYR A 89 -0.10 -11.14 -8.98
CA TYR A 89 0.34 -9.80 -9.41
C TYR A 89 1.07 -9.83 -10.75
N LEU A 90 1.93 -10.83 -10.99
CA LEU A 90 2.59 -11.00 -12.30
C LEU A 90 1.58 -11.29 -13.42
N GLN A 91 0.58 -12.13 -13.17
CA GLN A 91 -0.50 -12.36 -14.13
C GLN A 91 -1.32 -11.09 -14.39
N ALA A 92 -1.63 -10.31 -13.35
CA ALA A 92 -2.30 -9.02 -13.48
C ALA A 92 -1.47 -8.06 -14.35
N LEU A 93 -0.15 -8.00 -14.14
CA LEU A 93 0.78 -7.17 -14.92
C LEU A 93 0.84 -7.55 -16.41
N ASN A 94 0.80 -8.84 -16.72
CA ASN A 94 0.75 -9.31 -18.11
C ASN A 94 -0.55 -8.86 -18.80
N ASN A 95 -1.66 -8.86 -18.05
CA ASN A 95 -2.93 -8.34 -18.54
C ASN A 95 -2.95 -6.82 -18.61
N LYS A 96 -2.36 -6.10 -17.65
CA LYS A 96 -2.34 -4.64 -17.69
C LYS A 96 -1.15 -4.15 -16.88
N TYR A 97 -0.32 -3.35 -17.53
CA TYR A 97 0.70 -2.62 -16.82
C TYR A 97 0.05 -1.58 -15.89
N GLU A 98 0.33 -1.68 -14.60
CA GLU A 98 -0.03 -0.67 -13.61
C GLU A 98 1.08 -0.58 -12.58
N HIS A 99 1.59 0.63 -12.33
CA HIS A 99 2.65 0.84 -11.35
C HIS A 99 2.23 0.42 -9.92
N VAL A 100 0.92 0.44 -9.63
CA VAL A 100 0.34 -0.06 -8.39
C VAL A 100 0.60 -1.56 -8.21
N TYR A 101 0.43 -2.35 -9.27
CA TYR A 101 0.61 -3.81 -9.22
C TYR A 101 2.09 -4.14 -8.99
N ILE A 102 2.98 -3.36 -9.58
CA ILE A 102 4.43 -3.48 -9.40
C ILE A 102 4.86 -3.19 -7.96
N ASP A 103 4.32 -2.13 -7.33
CA ASP A 103 4.64 -1.82 -5.94
C ASP A 103 4.20 -2.96 -5.00
N LYS A 104 2.98 -3.48 -5.19
CA LYS A 104 2.44 -4.60 -4.39
C LYS A 104 3.16 -5.92 -4.63
N LEU A 105 3.56 -6.16 -5.88
CA LEU A 105 4.46 -7.27 -6.23
C LEU A 105 5.80 -7.13 -5.50
N SER A 106 6.38 -5.93 -5.46
CA SER A 106 7.65 -5.71 -4.76
C SER A 106 7.56 -6.10 -3.28
N TYR A 107 6.51 -5.67 -2.57
CA TYR A 107 6.32 -6.04 -1.17
C TYR A 107 6.13 -7.54 -0.98
N SER A 108 5.38 -8.19 -1.87
CA SER A 108 5.17 -9.65 -1.80
C SER A 108 6.48 -10.42 -2.04
N LEU A 109 7.29 -9.97 -2.99
CA LEU A 109 8.61 -10.55 -3.24
C LEU A 109 9.57 -10.33 -2.06
N ALA A 110 9.55 -9.17 -1.40
CA ALA A 110 10.36 -8.95 -0.20
C ALA A 110 10.03 -9.95 0.93
N ASN A 111 8.73 -10.19 1.17
CA ASN A 111 8.30 -11.19 2.16
C ASN A 111 8.66 -12.61 1.72
N MET A 112 8.50 -12.94 0.43
CA MET A 112 8.91 -14.23 -0.11
C MET A 112 10.44 -14.44 0.04
N ALA A 113 11.25 -13.41 -0.22
CA ALA A 113 12.69 -13.45 0.00
C ALA A 113 13.04 -13.72 1.47
N MET A 114 12.33 -13.08 2.41
CA MET A 114 12.50 -13.32 3.84
C MET A 114 12.15 -14.77 4.22
N ALA A 115 11.01 -15.30 3.75
CA ALA A 115 10.61 -16.67 4.00
C ALA A 115 11.62 -17.70 3.46
N LEU A 116 12.16 -17.45 2.25
CA LEU A 116 13.22 -18.27 1.65
C LEU A 116 14.54 -18.18 2.43
N ALA A 117 14.90 -16.98 2.91
CA ALA A 117 16.10 -16.78 3.72
C ALA A 117 16.03 -17.56 5.05
N LEU A 118 14.86 -17.58 5.70
CA LEU A 118 14.63 -18.39 6.91
C LEU A 118 14.83 -19.89 6.65
N GLN A 119 14.49 -20.35 5.45
CA GLN A 119 14.70 -21.73 5.00
C GLN A 119 16.13 -22.00 4.49
N LYS A 120 17.02 -20.99 4.52
CA LYS A 120 18.38 -21.03 3.97
C LYS A 120 18.42 -21.35 2.48
N ASP A 121 17.35 -21.01 1.75
CA ASP A 121 17.28 -21.20 0.31
C ASP A 121 18.12 -20.13 -0.41
N LYS A 122 19.01 -20.57 -1.31
CA LYS A 122 19.91 -19.70 -2.07
C LYS A 122 19.16 -18.75 -3.03
N SER A 123 17.92 -19.06 -3.38
CA SER A 123 17.07 -18.22 -4.22
C SER A 123 16.60 -16.94 -3.52
N ALA A 124 16.68 -16.86 -2.18
CA ALA A 124 16.28 -15.69 -1.40
C ALA A 124 16.89 -14.38 -1.94
N GLU A 125 18.19 -14.39 -2.23
CA GLU A 125 18.89 -13.20 -2.73
C GLU A 125 18.42 -12.79 -4.14
N LYS A 126 18.07 -13.76 -4.99
CA LYS A 126 17.51 -13.48 -6.32
C LYS A 126 16.13 -12.84 -6.20
N ILE A 127 15.29 -13.34 -5.31
CA ILE A 127 13.95 -12.79 -5.06
C ILE A 127 14.04 -11.40 -4.41
N ARG A 128 15.00 -11.20 -3.50
CA ARG A 128 15.29 -9.89 -2.88
C ARG A 128 15.64 -8.84 -3.94
N LYS A 129 16.53 -9.17 -4.87
CA LYS A 129 16.90 -8.27 -5.99
C LYS A 129 15.72 -7.97 -6.91
N LEU A 130 14.85 -8.96 -7.16
CA LEU A 130 13.65 -8.76 -7.98
C LEU A 130 12.65 -7.81 -7.28
N SER A 131 12.47 -7.98 -5.97
CA SER A 131 11.69 -7.05 -5.14
C SER A 131 12.24 -5.63 -5.23
N GLU A 132 13.55 -5.45 -5.07
CA GLU A 132 14.19 -4.14 -5.17
C GLU A 132 13.97 -3.51 -6.55
N TYR A 133 14.18 -4.27 -7.63
CA TYR A 133 13.95 -3.82 -9.00
C TYR A 133 12.52 -3.28 -9.20
N TYR A 134 11.50 -4.04 -8.76
CA TYR A 134 10.12 -3.61 -8.94
C TYR A 134 9.76 -2.40 -8.06
N ASN A 135 10.25 -2.32 -6.83
CA ASN A 135 10.04 -1.11 -6.02
C ASN A 135 10.69 0.13 -6.67
N GLN A 136 11.92 0.02 -7.16
CA GLN A 136 12.59 1.10 -7.89
C GLN A 136 11.82 1.50 -9.15
N LYS A 137 11.27 0.52 -9.89
CA LYS A 137 10.45 0.78 -11.07
C LYS A 137 9.17 1.55 -10.72
N SER A 138 8.45 1.14 -9.67
CA SER A 138 7.24 1.84 -9.21
C SER A 138 7.51 3.28 -8.79
N LEU A 139 8.66 3.54 -8.14
CA LEU A 139 9.09 4.88 -7.74
C LEU A 139 9.55 5.73 -8.92
N SER A 140 10.10 5.12 -9.96
CA SER A 140 10.43 5.82 -11.21
C SER A 140 9.18 6.28 -11.95
N ASP A 141 8.15 5.43 -11.99
CA ASP A 141 6.90 5.75 -12.69
C ASP A 141 6.04 6.76 -11.91
N ALA A 142 6.02 6.68 -10.57
CA ALA A 142 5.21 7.55 -9.72
C ALA A 142 6.00 8.05 -8.50
N PRO A 143 6.99 8.95 -8.68
CA PRO A 143 7.90 9.38 -7.61
C PRO A 143 7.23 10.15 -6.48
N TYR A 144 6.04 10.70 -6.70
CA TYR A 144 5.26 11.43 -5.70
C TYR A 144 4.25 10.54 -4.95
N ASN A 145 4.19 9.25 -5.25
CA ASN A 145 3.31 8.33 -4.53
C ASN A 145 3.92 7.95 -3.17
N VAL A 146 3.38 8.53 -2.10
CA VAL A 146 3.81 8.32 -0.72
C VAL A 146 3.80 6.83 -0.34
N LEU A 147 2.84 6.05 -0.86
CA LEU A 147 2.71 4.64 -0.52
C LEU A 147 3.94 3.85 -0.97
N TYR A 148 4.57 4.22 -2.09
CA TYR A 148 5.70 3.47 -2.66
C TYR A 148 6.99 3.72 -1.87
N TRP A 149 7.13 4.92 -1.30
CA TRP A 149 8.19 5.22 -0.33
C TRP A 149 7.99 4.46 0.99
N LYS A 150 6.74 4.30 1.43
CA LYS A 150 6.40 3.46 2.60
C LYS A 150 6.64 1.98 2.33
N THR A 151 6.30 1.48 1.13
CA THR A 151 6.63 0.11 0.69
C THR A 151 8.14 -0.07 0.63
N LYS A 152 8.89 0.89 0.07
CA LYS A 152 10.35 0.86 0.08
C LYS A 152 10.89 0.69 1.49
N ALA A 153 10.45 1.51 2.43
CA ALA A 153 10.89 1.37 3.82
C ALA A 153 10.63 -0.06 4.35
N LYS A 154 9.40 -0.57 4.22
CA LYS A 154 9.05 -1.93 4.66
C LYS A 154 9.93 -3.00 4.04
N ASN A 155 10.20 -2.92 2.73
CA ASN A 155 11.08 -3.86 2.03
C ASN A 155 12.50 -3.81 2.63
N GLN A 156 13.02 -2.61 2.90
CA GLN A 156 14.33 -2.45 3.52
C GLN A 156 14.43 -3.04 4.93
N TYR A 157 13.35 -2.99 5.71
CA TYR A 157 13.31 -3.69 6.99
C TYR A 157 13.38 -5.21 6.83
N LEU A 158 12.70 -5.77 5.84
CA LEU A 158 12.81 -7.20 5.53
C LEU A 158 14.23 -7.57 5.05
N TYR A 159 14.86 -6.73 4.24
CA TYR A 159 16.24 -6.96 3.80
C TYR A 159 17.24 -6.90 4.96
N TYR A 160 17.04 -5.96 5.89
CA TYR A 160 17.79 -5.92 7.14
C TYR A 160 17.62 -7.23 7.92
N GLN A 161 16.41 -7.79 8.04
CA GLN A 161 16.22 -9.07 8.72
C GLN A 161 16.92 -10.26 8.03
N ILE A 162 17.05 -10.21 6.70
CA ILE A 162 17.74 -11.24 5.91
C ILE A 162 19.27 -11.16 6.11
N GLY A 163 19.84 -9.96 5.98
CA GLY A 163 21.29 -9.77 5.88
C GLY A 163 21.96 -9.15 7.11
N LEU A 164 21.19 -8.63 8.06
CA LEU A 164 21.63 -7.82 9.21
C LEU A 164 22.51 -6.62 8.83
N ASP A 165 22.38 -6.13 7.59
CA ASP A 165 23.11 -4.95 7.13
C ASP A 165 22.39 -3.67 7.58
N LYS A 166 23.02 -2.90 8.46
CA LYS A 166 22.50 -1.62 8.95
C LYS A 166 22.26 -0.59 7.84
N ASN A 167 22.91 -0.72 6.68
CA ASN A 167 22.66 0.16 5.54
C ASN A 167 21.22 0.07 5.04
N GLU A 168 20.58 -1.09 5.14
CA GLU A 168 19.17 -1.24 4.75
C GLU A 168 18.26 -0.40 5.66
N LEU A 169 18.55 -0.35 6.98
CA LEU A 169 17.85 0.55 7.89
C LEU A 169 18.04 2.03 7.51
N LEU A 170 19.25 2.42 7.10
CA LEU A 170 19.55 3.79 6.66
C LEU A 170 18.76 4.15 5.39
N ILE A 171 18.68 3.22 4.43
CA ILE A 171 17.88 3.41 3.20
C ILE A 171 16.39 3.51 3.55
N GLY A 172 15.92 2.71 4.50
CA GLY A 172 14.54 2.77 5.01
C GLY A 172 14.21 4.09 5.68
N ILE A 173 15.11 4.64 6.51
CA ILE A 173 14.96 5.97 7.12
C ILE A 173 14.84 7.04 6.02
N LYS A 174 15.74 7.04 5.03
CA LYS A 174 15.69 7.99 3.90
C LYS A 174 14.38 7.88 3.11
N ALA A 175 13.87 6.66 2.91
CA ALA A 175 12.58 6.45 2.25
C ALA A 175 11.41 7.02 3.07
N LEU A 176 11.42 6.84 4.39
CA LEU A 176 10.41 7.42 5.29
C LEU A 176 10.52 8.94 5.38
N GLU A 177 11.72 9.51 5.36
CA GLU A 177 11.93 10.97 5.29
C GLU A 177 11.36 11.55 3.99
N LYS A 178 11.57 10.86 2.87
CA LYS A 178 10.95 11.24 1.59
C LYS A 178 9.43 11.11 1.63
N ALA A 179 8.90 10.05 2.22
CA ALA A 179 7.46 9.87 2.43
C ALA A 179 6.88 11.00 3.31
N LYS A 180 7.59 11.38 4.37
CA LYS A 180 7.21 12.48 5.28
C LYS A 180 7.17 13.81 4.56
N ALA A 181 8.13 14.08 3.67
CA ALA A 181 8.13 15.30 2.86
C ALA A 181 6.91 15.37 1.91
N LEU A 182 6.48 14.22 1.38
CA LEU A 182 5.30 14.12 0.49
C LEU A 182 3.96 14.11 1.26
N SER A 183 3.96 13.62 2.50
CA SER A 183 2.76 13.49 3.34
C SER A 183 3.05 13.85 4.80
N PRO A 184 3.26 15.14 5.11
CA PRO A 184 3.72 15.60 6.43
C PRO A 184 2.68 15.38 7.55
N THR A 185 1.42 15.14 7.19
CA THR A 185 0.31 14.94 8.14
C THR A 185 -0.02 13.48 8.40
N ASP A 186 0.69 12.50 7.80
CA ASP A 186 0.44 11.08 8.07
C ASP A 186 1.18 10.66 9.36
N PRO A 187 0.48 10.36 10.46
CA PRO A 187 1.09 9.99 11.74
C PRO A 187 1.83 8.65 11.70
N LYS A 188 1.52 7.77 10.73
CA LYS A 188 2.19 6.45 10.61
C LYS A 188 3.64 6.59 10.18
N ILE A 189 3.99 7.66 9.45
CA ILE A 189 5.36 7.89 8.97
C ILE A 189 6.33 8.21 10.12
N PRO A 190 6.10 9.23 10.97
CA PRO A 190 6.94 9.46 12.14
C PRO A 190 6.86 8.31 13.16
N TYR A 191 5.72 7.60 13.27
CA TYR A 191 5.66 6.35 14.04
C TYR A 191 6.68 5.33 13.54
N SER A 192 6.70 5.07 12.23
CA SER A 192 7.69 4.17 11.61
C SER A 192 9.12 4.69 11.74
N LEU A 193 9.38 5.99 11.58
CA LEU A 193 10.72 6.56 11.80
C LEU A 193 11.20 6.32 13.24
N GLY A 194 10.31 6.43 14.24
CA GLY A 194 10.62 6.10 15.63
C GLY A 194 11.13 4.67 15.81
N ILE A 195 10.50 3.71 15.14
CA ILE A 195 10.94 2.31 15.11
C ILE A 195 12.31 2.18 14.43
N TYR A 196 12.51 2.79 13.27
CA TYR A 196 13.77 2.65 12.53
C TYR A 196 14.95 3.27 13.26
N TYR A 197 14.77 4.43 13.90
CA TYR A 197 15.83 5.01 14.74
C TYR A 197 16.14 4.13 15.95
N SER A 198 15.15 3.50 16.56
CA SER A 198 15.37 2.52 17.64
C SER A 198 16.15 1.28 17.17
N LEU A 199 15.81 0.74 15.99
CA LEU A 199 16.54 -0.39 15.39
C LEU A 199 17.97 -0.01 14.99
N MET A 200 18.16 1.20 14.46
CA MET A 200 19.49 1.71 14.12
C MET A 200 20.33 1.91 15.38
N GLU A 201 19.72 2.34 16.48
CA GLU A 201 20.38 2.44 17.78
C GLU A 201 20.88 1.06 18.24
N ASP A 202 20.10 -0.01 18.10
CA ASP A 202 20.52 -1.36 18.52
C ASP A 202 21.83 -1.82 17.87
N VAL A 203 22.04 -1.46 16.60
CA VAL A 203 23.20 -1.88 15.80
C VAL A 203 24.36 -0.89 15.80
N GLU A 204 24.16 0.32 16.31
CA GLU A 204 25.20 1.35 16.32
C GLU A 204 26.21 1.13 17.47
N LYS A 205 27.49 1.29 17.18
CA LYS A 205 28.59 1.08 18.13
C LYS A 205 29.05 2.40 18.75
N ASN A 206 28.91 3.51 18.02
CA ASN A 206 29.33 4.82 18.49
C ASN A 206 28.33 5.38 19.51
N ILE A 207 28.77 5.55 20.76
CA ILE A 207 27.92 6.01 21.87
C ILE A 207 27.23 7.37 21.63
N ASN A 208 27.90 8.29 20.93
CA ASN A 208 27.32 9.61 20.64
C ASN A 208 26.21 9.49 19.59
N GLU A 209 26.43 8.64 18.57
CA GLU A 209 25.42 8.35 17.55
C GLU A 209 24.23 7.59 18.15
N LYS A 210 24.47 6.64 19.08
CA LYS A 210 23.39 5.97 19.83
C LYS A 210 22.48 6.98 20.52
N LYS A 211 23.04 7.89 21.31
CA LYS A 211 22.26 8.94 22.00
C LYS A 211 21.47 9.82 21.02
N GLN A 212 22.05 10.15 19.87
CA GLN A 212 21.34 10.89 18.84
C GLN A 212 20.16 10.10 18.25
N LEU A 213 20.34 8.80 18.03
CA LEU A 213 19.29 7.90 17.54
C LEU A 213 18.17 7.71 18.57
N GLU A 214 18.50 7.58 19.86
CA GLU A 214 17.53 7.56 20.97
C GLU A 214 16.66 8.83 20.96
N GLN A 215 17.29 10.00 20.87
CA GLN A 215 16.60 11.29 20.79
C GLN A 215 15.73 11.39 19.54
N ASN A 216 16.26 11.00 18.38
CA ASN A 216 15.52 11.00 17.13
C ASN A 216 14.28 10.09 17.22
N ALA A 217 14.40 8.90 17.80
CA ALA A 217 13.28 7.99 18.00
C ALA A 217 12.17 8.63 18.84
N LEU A 218 12.52 9.26 19.97
CA LEU A 218 11.58 9.96 20.85
C LEU A 218 10.96 11.22 20.20
N ILE A 219 11.73 11.96 19.41
CA ILE A 219 11.21 13.12 18.66
C ILE A 219 10.15 12.67 17.65
N GLN A 220 10.44 11.62 16.87
CA GLN A 220 9.48 11.16 15.86
C GLN A 220 8.23 10.57 16.51
N ILE A 221 8.34 9.79 17.59
CA ILE A 221 7.13 9.26 18.23
C ILE A 221 6.26 10.37 18.85
N ASN A 222 6.86 11.42 19.41
CA ASN A 222 6.12 12.59 19.86
C ASN A 222 5.44 13.33 18.70
N GLN A 223 6.07 13.39 17.52
CA GLN A 223 5.43 13.95 16.32
C GLN A 223 4.25 13.09 15.85
N ALA A 224 4.34 11.76 15.91
CA ALA A 224 3.22 10.87 15.59
C ALA A 224 2.02 11.11 16.52
N ILE A 225 2.28 11.26 17.82
CA ILE A 225 1.27 11.61 18.83
C ILE A 225 0.68 13.00 18.58
N ALA A 226 1.50 13.99 18.22
CA ALA A 226 1.02 15.33 17.91
C ALA A 226 0.10 15.38 16.68
N LEU A 227 0.41 14.58 15.66
CA LEU A 227 -0.42 14.45 14.45
C LEU A 227 -1.71 13.67 14.70
N LYS A 228 -1.69 12.71 15.64
CA LYS A 228 -2.85 11.90 16.00
C LYS A 228 -2.88 11.66 17.53
N PRO A 229 -3.54 12.55 18.31
CA PRO A 229 -3.57 12.46 19.77
C PRO A 229 -4.30 11.22 20.33
N ASP A 230 -5.16 10.58 19.54
CA ASP A 230 -5.84 9.33 19.88
C ASP A 230 -5.05 8.09 19.42
N TYR A 231 -3.79 8.24 19.02
CA TYR A 231 -2.96 7.13 18.54
C TYR A 231 -2.38 6.31 19.70
N ARG A 232 -3.20 5.49 20.34
CA ARG A 232 -2.81 4.63 21.48
C ARG A 232 -1.51 3.86 21.25
N ASP A 233 -1.31 3.27 20.07
CA ASP A 233 -0.07 2.53 19.76
C ASP A 233 1.17 3.41 19.73
N ALA A 234 1.05 4.70 19.37
CA ALA A 234 2.17 5.62 19.43
C ALA A 234 2.57 5.94 20.88
N TYR A 235 1.61 6.03 21.80
CA TYR A 235 1.91 6.13 23.23
C TYR A 235 2.52 4.84 23.79
N LEU A 236 2.02 3.66 23.39
CA LEU A 236 2.60 2.39 23.80
C LEU A 236 4.07 2.32 23.35
N LEU A 237 4.34 2.59 22.07
CA LEU A 237 5.69 2.61 21.52
C LEU A 237 6.57 3.65 22.23
N LYS A 238 6.04 4.84 22.55
CA LYS A 238 6.79 5.84 23.33
C LYS A 238 7.22 5.29 24.69
N GLY A 239 6.32 4.63 25.41
CA GLY A 239 6.64 4.02 26.71
C GLY A 239 7.67 2.90 26.58
N GLN A 240 7.56 2.06 25.55
CA GLN A 240 8.54 1.00 25.25
C GLN A 240 9.92 1.57 24.91
N LEU A 241 9.99 2.64 24.12
CA LEU A 241 11.23 3.35 23.81
C LEU A 241 11.83 3.99 25.07
N GLN A 242 11.03 4.65 25.91
CA GLN A 242 11.49 5.22 27.17
C GLN A 242 12.06 4.15 28.10
N LYS A 243 11.38 3.01 28.24
CA LYS A 243 11.88 1.83 28.97
C LYS A 243 13.21 1.34 28.40
N LYS A 244 13.29 1.15 27.07
CA LYS A 244 14.51 0.72 26.37
C LYS A 244 15.69 1.66 26.65
N PHE A 245 15.44 2.98 26.64
CA PHE A 245 16.45 4.02 26.85
C PHE A 245 16.67 4.39 28.32
N LYS A 246 16.20 3.55 29.26
CA LYS A 246 16.38 3.71 30.73
C LYS A 246 15.74 4.99 31.31
N LEU A 247 14.72 5.52 30.65
CA LEU A 247 13.85 6.60 31.11
C LEU A 247 12.65 6.02 31.87
N THR A 248 12.94 5.29 32.95
CA THR A 248 11.96 4.46 33.68
C THR A 248 10.78 5.27 34.21
N ASN A 249 11.04 6.45 34.79
CA ASN A 249 10.00 7.29 35.38
C ASN A 249 9.04 7.81 34.30
N GLU A 250 9.58 8.21 33.16
CA GLU A 250 8.83 8.70 32.02
C GLU A 250 8.03 7.57 31.36
N ALA A 251 8.59 6.37 31.28
CA ALA A 251 7.88 5.18 30.79
C ALA A 251 6.65 4.86 31.67
N ILE A 252 6.83 4.86 33.00
CA ILE A 252 5.73 4.65 33.97
C ILE A 252 4.64 5.71 33.78
N GLN A 253 5.01 6.99 33.63
CA GLN A 253 4.05 8.06 33.40
C GLN A 253 3.29 7.86 32.09
N THR A 254 3.98 7.52 31.00
CA THR A 254 3.36 7.26 29.69
C THR A 254 2.39 6.07 29.77
N PHE A 255 2.76 4.96 30.40
CA PHE A 255 1.87 3.81 30.55
C PHE A 255 0.64 4.11 31.42
N LYS A 256 0.81 4.83 32.54
CA LYS A 256 -0.31 5.29 33.36
C LYS A 256 -1.27 6.18 32.57
N PHE A 257 -0.73 7.09 31.74
CA PHE A 257 -1.54 7.92 30.86
C PHE A 257 -2.37 7.09 29.88
N ILE A 258 -1.82 6.00 29.32
CA ILE A 258 -2.58 5.14 28.41
C ILE A 258 -3.77 4.49 29.14
N LEU A 259 -3.51 3.94 30.34
CA LEU A 259 -4.55 3.31 31.17
C LEU A 259 -5.65 4.30 31.55
N GLU A 260 -5.30 5.56 31.81
CA GLU A 260 -6.29 6.59 32.15
C GLU A 260 -7.10 7.04 30.92
N LYS A 261 -6.43 7.27 29.79
CA LYS A 261 -7.02 7.97 28.63
C LYS A 261 -7.73 7.05 27.65
N PHE A 262 -7.23 5.82 27.45
CA PHE A 262 -7.71 4.92 26.41
C PHE A 262 -8.46 3.72 26.98
N ASP A 263 -7.79 2.91 27.81
CA ASP A 263 -8.38 1.71 28.41
C ASP A 263 -7.67 1.34 29.71
N LYS A 264 -8.41 1.39 30.83
CA LYS A 264 -7.92 1.06 32.17
C LYS A 264 -7.49 -0.41 32.31
N ASN A 265 -8.00 -1.28 31.46
CA ASN A 265 -7.78 -2.72 31.50
C ASN A 265 -6.88 -3.21 30.36
N ASP A 266 -6.17 -2.30 29.70
CA ASP A 266 -5.28 -2.61 28.60
C ASP A 266 -4.18 -3.60 29.05
N ALA A 267 -4.36 -4.88 28.68
CA ALA A 267 -3.54 -5.98 29.15
C ALA A 267 -2.06 -5.79 28.80
N THR A 268 -1.78 -5.31 27.58
CA THR A 268 -0.41 -5.06 27.12
C THR A 268 0.26 -3.97 27.94
N VAL A 269 -0.45 -2.88 28.23
CA VAL A 269 0.11 -1.77 29.02
C VAL A 269 0.30 -2.18 30.48
N LEU A 270 -0.62 -2.96 31.05
CA LEU A 270 -0.49 -3.49 32.40
C LEU A 270 0.73 -4.41 32.54
N GLU A 271 1.00 -5.24 31.54
CA GLU A 271 2.20 -6.10 31.50
C GLU A 271 3.49 -5.27 31.43
N GLU A 272 3.54 -4.30 30.51
CA GLU A 272 4.69 -3.39 30.40
C GLU A 272 4.94 -2.60 31.69
N LEU A 273 3.88 -2.10 32.33
CA LEU A 273 3.99 -1.37 33.59
C LEU A 273 4.48 -2.26 34.75
N LYS A 274 3.98 -3.50 34.84
CA LYS A 274 4.45 -4.47 35.85
C LYS A 274 5.94 -4.75 35.70
N SER A 275 6.44 -4.86 34.48
CA SER A 275 7.86 -5.12 34.22
C SER A 275 8.81 -4.00 34.65
N LEU A 276 8.30 -2.81 34.97
CA LEU A 276 9.07 -1.64 35.41
C LEU A 276 9.06 -1.43 36.92
N ILE A 277 8.20 -2.14 37.65
CA ILE A 277 8.08 -2.03 39.11
C ILE A 277 8.82 -3.25 39.71
N PRO A 278 9.81 -3.03 40.60
CA PRO A 278 10.55 -4.11 41.25
C PRO A 278 9.69 -4.97 42.17
#